data_AF-A0A6V8NX51-F1
#
_entry.id   AF-A0A6V8NX51-F1
#
_cell.length_a   1.000
_cell.length_b   1.000
_cell.length_c   1.000
_cell.angle_alpha   90.00
_cell.angle_beta   90.00
_cell.angle_gamma   90.00
#
_symmetry.space_group_name_H-M   'P 1'
#
loop_
_entity.id
_entity.type
_entity.pdbx_description
1 polymer ?
#
loop_
_entity_poly.entity_id
_entity_poly.type
_entity_poly.pdbx_seq_one_letter_code
_entity_poly.pdbx_strand_id
1 'polypeptide(L)'
;VTARYMLMQDISDPLSRGEKIGEISLWMGDDLLGQEDLVSPEQISETQQAERGKATPEQRSASLSYPDYAVLAAFALLLLLSILRLLRLALSGY
;
A
#
# COMPACT_ATOMS: atom_id res chain seq x y z
N VAL A 1 7.33 14.98 12.36
CA VAL A 1 5.98 14.39 12.18
C VAL A 1 5.84 13.25 13.17
N THR A 2 4.78 13.22 13.95
CA THR A 2 4.55 12.28 15.05
C THR A 2 3.09 11.85 15.01
N ALA A 3 2.84 10.54 14.98
CA ALA A 3 1.51 9.98 15.12
C ALA A 3 1.24 9.67 16.60
N ARG A 4 0.07 10.08 17.10
CA ARG A 4 -0.41 9.78 18.46
C ARG A 4 -1.74 9.06 18.35
N TYR A 5 -1.92 8.01 19.13
CA TYR A 5 -3.19 7.28 19.21
C TYR A 5 -3.76 7.37 20.63
N MET A 6 -5.08 7.43 20.72
CA MET A 6 -5.81 7.37 21.99
C MET A 6 -6.96 6.39 21.82
N LEU A 7 -7.00 5.38 22.69
CA LEU A 7 -8.12 4.45 22.77
C LEU A 7 -9.19 5.04 23.71
N MET A 8 -10.44 5.01 23.27
CA MET A 8 -11.57 5.56 24.04
C MET A 8 -12.29 4.49 24.87
N GLN A 9 -12.02 3.21 24.59
CA GLN A 9 -12.67 2.07 25.25
C GLN A 9 -11.66 0.93 25.49
N ASP A 10 -11.81 0.23 26.62
CA ASP A 10 -11.12 -1.03 26.87
C ASP A 10 -11.66 -2.09 25.90
N ILE A 11 -10.78 -2.71 25.11
CA ILE A 11 -11.10 -3.70 24.06
C ILE A 11 -11.61 -5.04 24.66
N SER A 12 -11.87 -5.10 25.97
CA SER A 12 -12.39 -6.26 26.68
C SER A 12 -13.88 -6.52 26.45
N ASP A 13 -14.64 -5.51 26.03
CA ASP A 13 -16.05 -5.66 25.71
C ASP A 13 -16.25 -6.05 24.23
N PRO A 14 -17.33 -6.77 23.87
CA PRO A 14 -17.63 -7.10 22.48
C PRO A 14 -17.87 -5.81 21.69
N LEU A 15 -16.89 -5.46 20.85
CA LEU A 15 -16.94 -4.29 19.99
C LEU A 15 -18.00 -4.46 18.91
N SER A 16 -18.90 -3.49 18.81
CA SER A 16 -19.88 -3.41 17.73
C SER A 16 -19.15 -3.08 16.42
N ARG A 17 -19.66 -3.61 15.31
CA ARG A 17 -19.06 -3.37 13.98
C ARG A 17 -19.03 -1.88 13.68
N GLY A 18 -17.86 -1.36 13.30
CA GLY A 18 -17.69 0.05 12.95
C GLY A 18 -17.80 0.99 14.16
N GLU A 19 -17.82 0.45 15.38
CA GLU A 19 -17.76 1.25 16.59
C GLU A 19 -16.42 2.00 16.66
N LYS A 20 -16.49 3.30 16.96
CA LYS A 20 -15.30 4.13 17.14
C LYS A 20 -14.59 3.70 18.43
N ILE A 21 -13.45 3.05 18.28
CA ILE A 21 -12.62 2.52 19.38
C ILE A 21 -11.54 3.51 19.82
N GLY A 22 -11.25 4.51 18.98
CA GLY A 22 -10.24 5.50 19.29
C GLY A 22 -10.03 6.48 18.16
N GLU A 23 -8.90 7.15 18.22
CA GLU A 23 -8.54 8.20 17.27
C GLU A 23 -7.04 8.27 17.08
N ILE A 24 -6.62 8.47 15.84
CA ILE A 24 -5.23 8.75 15.47
C ILE A 24 -5.13 10.21 15.06
N SER A 25 -4.14 10.91 15.62
CA SER A 25 -3.80 12.27 15.24
C SER A 25 -2.35 12.34 14.77
N LEU A 26 -2.13 13.00 13.64
CA LEU A 26 -0.83 13.23 13.04
C LEU A 26 -0.41 14.67 13.28
N TRP A 27 0.73 14.86 13.92
CA TRP A 27 1.24 16.18 14.31
C TRP A 27 2.60 16.46 13.66
N MET A 28 2.90 17.72 13.36
CA MET A 28 4.24 18.19 12.99
C MET A 28 4.62 19.36 13.91
N GLY A 29 5.45 19.08 14.91
CA GLY A 29 5.66 20.04 15.99
C GLY A 29 4.36 20.17 16.80
N ASP A 30 3.88 21.40 16.92
CA ASP A 30 2.61 21.72 17.59
C ASP A 30 1.42 21.80 16.63
N ASP A 31 1.66 21.65 15.31
CA ASP A 31 0.60 21.71 14.30
C ASP A 31 -0.04 20.34 14.07
N LEU A 32 -1.37 20.28 14.15
CA LEU A 32 -2.14 19.10 13.77
C LEU A 32 -2.28 19.04 12.24
N LEU A 33 -1.74 17.99 11.63
CA LEU A 33 -1.78 17.75 10.20
C LEU A 33 -3.02 16.98 9.74
N GLY A 34 -3.54 16.10 10.60
CA GLY A 34 -4.66 15.23 10.24
C GLY A 34 -5.11 14.37 11.40
N GLN A 35 -6.36 13.95 11.36
CA GLN A 35 -7.01 13.17 12.39
C GLN A 35 -7.96 12.16 11.74
N GLU A 36 -7.94 10.91 12.21
CA GLU A 36 -8.73 9.82 11.67
C GLU A 36 -9.28 8.95 12.81
N ASP A 37 -10.53 8.52 12.66
CA ASP A 37 -11.20 7.65 13.62
C ASP A 37 -10.72 6.21 13.47
N LEU A 38 -10.32 5.61 14.59
CA LEU A 38 -10.12 4.16 14.65
C LEU A 38 -11.46 3.50 14.89
N VAL A 39 -11.87 2.66 13.95
CA VAL A 39 -13.11 1.88 14.02
C VAL A 39 -12.81 0.40 14.19
N SER A 40 -13.68 -0.31 14.93
CA SER A 40 -13.56 -1.74 15.14
C SER A 40 -13.60 -2.48 13.79
N PRO A 41 -12.56 -3.26 13.43
CA PRO A 41 -12.52 -4.02 12.20
C PRO A 41 -13.58 -5.13 12.22
N GLU A 42 -14.03 -5.55 11.04
CA GLU A 42 -14.99 -6.64 10.91
C GLU A 42 -14.49 -7.88 11.66
N GLN A 43 -15.30 -8.35 12.61
CA GLN A 43 -15.02 -9.54 13.40
C GLN A 43 -14.85 -10.71 12.43
N ILE A 44 -13.61 -11.10 12.13
CA ILE A 44 -13.34 -12.32 11.38
C ILE A 44 -13.71 -13.44 12.32
N SER A 45 -14.94 -13.94 12.22
CA SER A 45 -15.40 -15.10 12.96
C SER A 45 -14.33 -16.18 12.88
N GLU A 46 -13.91 -16.69 14.05
CA GLU A 46 -12.86 -17.71 14.21
C GLU A 46 -13.09 -18.97 13.34
N THR A 47 -14.29 -19.14 12.77
CA THR A 47 -14.62 -20.15 11.76
C THR A 47 -13.89 -20.01 10.42
N GLN A 48 -13.34 -18.85 10.03
CA GLN A 48 -12.50 -18.74 8.82
C GLN A 48 -11.01 -18.98 9.07
N GLN A 49 -10.58 -18.98 10.34
CA GLN A 49 -9.17 -19.20 10.69
C GLN A 49 -8.79 -20.69 10.63
N ALA A 50 -9.79 -21.60 10.70
CA ALA A 50 -9.59 -23.05 10.60
C ALA A 50 -9.38 -23.58 9.18
N GLU A 51 -9.77 -22.85 8.12
CA GLU A 51 -9.41 -23.22 6.74
C GLU A 51 -8.00 -22.74 6.33
N ARG A 52 -7.43 -21.77 7.06
CA ARG A 52 -6.05 -21.28 6.85
C ARG A 52 -4.98 -22.29 7.31
N GLY A 53 -5.37 -23.41 7.92
CA GLY A 53 -4.45 -24.51 8.28
C GLY A 53 -4.23 -25.55 7.18
N LYS A 54 -4.95 -25.48 6.05
CA LYS A 54 -4.88 -26.47 4.96
C LYS A 54 -4.65 -25.86 3.57
N ALA A 55 -4.11 -24.65 3.51
CA ALA A 55 -3.57 -24.14 2.25
C ALA A 55 -2.21 -24.82 2.01
N THR A 56 -2.23 -25.83 1.15
CA THR A 56 -1.07 -26.37 0.42
C THR A 56 -0.11 -25.23 0.06
N PRO A 57 1.21 -25.35 0.24
CA PRO A 57 2.16 -24.35 -0.22
C PRO A 57 2.34 -24.50 -1.74
N GLU A 58 1.26 -24.43 -2.50
CA GLU A 58 1.33 -24.34 -3.95
C GLU A 58 1.38 -22.86 -4.34
N GLN A 59 2.61 -22.43 -4.58
CA GLN A 59 2.98 -21.56 -5.70
C GLN A 59 1.92 -20.49 -6.05
N ARG A 60 1.97 -19.35 -5.37
CA ARG A 60 1.56 -18.07 -5.99
C ARG A 60 2.80 -17.28 -6.40
N SER A 61 3.61 -17.92 -7.24
CA SER A 61 4.55 -17.24 -8.13
C SER A 61 3.73 -16.65 -9.29
N ALA A 62 3.85 -15.34 -9.50
CA ALA A 62 3.48 -14.63 -10.73
C ALA A 62 2.01 -14.75 -11.19
N SER A 63 1.15 -13.91 -10.61
CA SER A 63 0.04 -13.29 -11.37
C SER A 63 0.26 -11.78 -11.42
N LEU A 64 1.44 -11.39 -11.93
CA LEU A 64 1.62 -10.06 -12.49
C LEU A 64 0.97 -10.05 -13.86
N SER A 65 -0.12 -9.31 -13.97
CA SER A 65 -0.81 -9.04 -15.21
C SER A 65 0.21 -8.62 -16.30
N TYR A 66 0.21 -9.34 -17.42
CA TYR A 66 1.13 -9.12 -18.54
C TYR A 66 1.07 -7.75 -19.26
N PRO A 67 0.04 -6.86 -19.17
CA PRO A 67 0.05 -5.64 -19.97
C PRO A 67 0.98 -4.54 -19.44
N ASP A 68 1.28 -4.48 -18.14
CA ASP A 68 2.01 -3.34 -17.56
C ASP A 68 3.51 -3.36 -17.90
N TYR A 69 4.11 -4.55 -18.05
CA TYR A 69 5.51 -4.67 -18.46
C TYR A 69 5.74 -4.33 -19.93
N ALA A 70 4.76 -4.60 -20.81
CA ALA A 70 4.87 -4.25 -22.22
C ALA A 70 4.90 -2.74 -22.42
N VAL A 71 4.06 -2.01 -21.66
CA VAL A 71 4.04 -0.55 -21.67
C VAL A 71 5.35 0.00 -21.11
N LEU A 72 5.80 -0.50 -19.95
CA LEU A 72 7.06 -0.06 -19.33
C LEU A 72 8.28 -0.32 -20.24
N ALA A 73 8.33 -1.49 -20.89
CA ALA A 73 9.40 -1.84 -21.83
C ALA A 73 9.37 -0.96 -23.09
N ALA A 74 8.19 -0.64 -23.61
CA ALA A 74 8.05 0.28 -24.74
C ALA A 74 8.55 1.70 -24.39
N PHE A 75 8.20 2.21 -23.20
CA PHE A 75 8.73 3.48 -22.70
C PHE A 75 10.26 3.47 -22.55
N ALA A 76 10.82 2.39 -21.99
CA ALA A 76 12.26 2.25 -21.83
C ALA A 76 12.99 2.22 -23.19
N LEU A 77 12.44 1.52 -24.19
CA LEU A 77 12.98 1.48 -25.56
C LEU A 77 12.94 2.86 -26.23
N LEU A 78 11.84 3.60 -26.10
CA LEU A 78 11.73 4.96 -26.64
C LEU A 78 12.73 5.91 -25.99
N LEU A 79 12.91 5.81 -24.67
CA LEU A 79 13.90 6.61 -23.93
C LEU A 79 15.32 6.30 -24.42
N LEU A 80 15.67 5.02 -24.56
CA LEU A 80 16.98 4.58 -25.05
C LEU A 80 17.26 5.12 -26.46
N LEU A 81 16.29 5.01 -27.37
CA LEU A 81 16.41 5.53 -28.73
C LEU A 81 16.56 7.05 -28.77
N SER A 82 15.86 7.77 -27.90
CA SER A 82 15.99 9.23 -27.75
C SER A 82 17.40 9.63 -27.29
N ILE A 83 17.94 8.93 -26.29
CA ILE A 83 19.31 9.17 -25.80
C ILE A 83 20.32 8.87 -26.91
N LEU A 84 20.17 7.76 -27.63
CA LEU A 84 21.06 7.41 -28.73
C LEU A 84 21.00 8.43 -29.88
N ARG A 85 19.81 8.95 -30.19
CA ARG A 85 19.62 10.05 -31.16
C ARG A 85 20.36 11.31 -30.74
N LEU A 86 20.23 11.72 -29.47
CA LEU A 86 20.90 12.91 -28.93
C LEU A 86 22.42 12.74 -28.91
N LEU A 87 22.91 11.56 -28.53
CA LEU A 87 24.34 11.23 -28.54
C LEU A 87 24.91 11.29 -29.97
N ARG A 88 24.18 10.73 -30.94
CA ARG A 88 24.58 10.79 -32.36
C ARG A 88 24.59 12.23 -32.87
N LEU A 89 23.59 13.04 -32.51
CA LEU A 89 23.53 14.45 -32.89
C LEU A 89 24.70 15.23 -32.28
N ALA A 90 25.03 14.98 -31.01
CA ALA A 90 26.16 15.59 -30.32
C ALA A 90 27.52 15.23 -30.96
N LEU A 91 27.66 14.00 -31.47
CA LEU A 91 28.87 13.52 -32.16
C LEU A 91 28.98 13.99 -33.62
N SER A 92 27.86 14.27 -34.29
CA SER A 92 27.84 14.77 -35.68
C SER A 92 27.78 16.31 -35.78
N GLY A 93 27.63 17.01 -34.65
CA GLY A 93 27.65 18.47 -34.56
C GLY A 93 29.01 19.07 -34.15
N TYR A 94 30.05 18.25 -34.10
CA TYR A 94 31.45 18.62 -33.83
C TYR A 94 32.31 18.42 -35.06
#